data_AF-A0AAW2R9P6-F1
#
_entry.id   AF-A0AAW2R9P6-F1
#
_cell.length_a   1.000
_cell.length_b   1.000
_cell.length_c   1.000
_cell.angle_alpha   90.00
_cell.angle_beta   90.00
_cell.angle_gamma   90.00
#
_symmetry.space_group_name_H-M   'P 1'
#
loop_
_entity.id
_entity.type
_entity.pdbx_description
1 polymer ?
#
loop_
_entity_poly.entity_id
_entity_poly.type
_entity_poly.pdbx_seq_one_letter_code
_entity_poly.pdbx_strand_id
1 'polypeptide(L)'
;MHKSVDSNAENGAFLGLSVKDPLDRILNPIGKFSNRKFLSIFRFKTWWSTMWVGSNGSDLQMETQLVILQVPELNSYVLILPLIEGNFRSAIHPGNDGEVLLSVESGSTQVKGNSFTSCAYLHIGNNPYDLMRDAFAAVRVHLGTWVWHGVKSLAENGIPPKFLIIDDGWQSINMDHEDPFQDSKDLTGLGSQMLCRLYRFKENEKFANYQAGTILRPDAPQFDQENHDNMFKEMIELAKRKKALKEAQEDFSLLRQP
;
A
#
# COMPACT_ATOMS: atom_id res chain seq x y z
N MET A 1 13.77 7.71 -25.28
CA MET A 1 12.32 7.87 -25.47
C MET A 1 11.71 6.47 -25.47
N HIS A 2 11.12 6.03 -24.35
CA HIS A 2 10.43 4.74 -24.32
C HIS A 2 9.08 4.89 -25.06
N LYS A 3 8.77 3.96 -25.95
CA LYS A 3 7.44 3.87 -26.56
C LYS A 3 6.42 3.61 -25.45
N SER A 4 5.40 4.45 -25.35
CA SER A 4 4.20 4.19 -24.55
C SER A 4 3.69 2.79 -24.88
N VAL A 5 3.35 2.01 -23.87
CA VAL A 5 2.79 0.66 -24.05
C VAL A 5 1.32 0.76 -23.67
N ASP A 6 0.42 0.45 -24.61
CA ASP A 6 -1.02 0.41 -24.33
C ASP A 6 -1.35 -0.90 -23.58
N SER A 7 -2.29 -0.86 -22.63
CA SER A 7 -2.62 -2.03 -21.81
C SER A 7 -3.45 -3.07 -22.56
N ASN A 8 -4.15 -2.68 -23.64
CA ASN A 8 -5.19 -3.45 -24.33
C ASN A 8 -6.26 -4.04 -23.39
N ALA A 9 -6.33 -3.59 -22.13
CA ALA A 9 -7.27 -4.09 -21.15
C ALA A 9 -8.63 -3.42 -21.38
N GLU A 10 -9.60 -4.22 -21.78
CA GLU A 10 -11.00 -3.82 -21.94
C GLU A 10 -11.77 -4.12 -20.64
N ASN A 11 -12.95 -3.53 -20.44
CA ASN A 11 -13.83 -3.81 -19.27
C ASN A 11 -13.36 -3.29 -17.90
N GLY A 12 -12.53 -2.25 -17.87
CA GLY A 12 -12.22 -1.55 -16.63
C GLY A 12 -12.31 -0.04 -16.74
N ALA A 13 -12.33 0.62 -15.58
CA ALA A 13 -12.47 2.06 -15.46
C ALA A 13 -11.71 2.61 -14.26
N PHE A 14 -11.15 3.80 -14.42
CA PHE A 14 -10.59 4.58 -13.31
C PHE A 14 -11.69 5.43 -12.69
N LEU A 15 -11.80 5.40 -11.36
CA LEU A 15 -12.69 6.26 -10.59
C LEU A 15 -11.91 7.44 -10.02
N GLY A 16 -12.34 8.63 -10.40
CA GLY A 16 -11.95 9.87 -9.75
C GLY A 16 -12.93 10.28 -8.65
N LEU A 17 -12.55 11.29 -7.88
CA LEU A 17 -13.34 11.90 -6.83
C LEU A 17 -13.07 13.40 -6.81
N SER A 18 -14.10 14.22 -6.60
CA SER A 18 -13.91 15.64 -6.30
C SER A 18 -14.81 16.07 -5.15
N VAL A 19 -14.26 16.87 -4.25
CA VAL A 19 -14.94 17.48 -3.10
C VAL A 19 -14.79 18.99 -3.16
N LYS A 20 -15.65 19.73 -2.46
CA LYS A 20 -15.66 21.19 -2.49
C LYS A 20 -14.40 21.78 -1.85
N ASP A 21 -14.12 21.38 -0.62
CA ASP A 21 -13.04 21.93 0.19
C ASP A 21 -11.83 20.98 0.19
N PRO A 22 -10.58 21.49 0.11
CA PRO A 22 -9.39 20.67 0.23
C PRO A 22 -9.28 20.00 1.60
N LEU A 23 -9.09 18.68 1.59
CA LEU A 23 -8.98 17.85 2.79
C LEU A 23 -7.72 16.96 2.69
N ASP A 24 -7.13 16.66 3.84
CA ASP A 24 -6.05 15.68 3.97
C ASP A 24 -6.57 14.23 4.02
N ARG A 25 -7.85 14.06 4.36
CA ARG A 25 -8.56 12.78 4.33
C ARG A 25 -10.01 12.96 3.88
N ILE A 26 -10.45 12.12 2.95
CA ILE A 26 -11.81 12.07 2.41
C ILE A 26 -12.33 10.65 2.54
N LEU A 27 -13.51 10.48 3.16
CA LEU A 27 -14.23 9.22 3.18
C LEU A 27 -15.45 9.34 2.26
N ASN A 28 -15.42 8.62 1.14
CA ASN A 28 -16.49 8.67 0.15
C ASN A 28 -17.18 7.31 0.03
N PRO A 29 -18.49 7.19 0.33
CA PRO A 29 -19.24 5.98 0.07
C PRO A 29 -19.25 5.65 -1.44
N ILE A 30 -18.82 4.44 -1.79
CA ILE A 30 -18.80 3.96 -3.19
C ILE A 30 -19.89 2.93 -3.48
N GLY A 31 -20.70 2.60 -2.48
CA GLY A 31 -21.84 1.71 -2.63
C GLY A 31 -22.06 0.87 -1.37
N LYS A 32 -23.02 -0.05 -1.47
CA LYS A 32 -23.31 -1.04 -0.44
C LYS A 32 -23.46 -2.41 -1.07
N PHE A 33 -23.03 -3.46 -0.37
CA PHE A 33 -23.38 -4.82 -0.74
C PHE A 33 -23.67 -5.69 0.47
N SER A 34 -24.65 -6.58 0.29
CA SER A 34 -25.03 -7.63 1.25
C SER A 34 -25.24 -8.93 0.48
N ASN A 35 -24.95 -10.06 1.14
CA ASN A 35 -25.04 -11.40 0.55
C ASN A 35 -24.25 -11.58 -0.75
N ARG A 36 -23.12 -10.87 -0.91
CA ARG A 36 -22.20 -11.00 -2.06
C ARG A 36 -20.83 -11.44 -1.59
N LYS A 37 -20.46 -12.67 -1.94
CA LYS A 37 -19.15 -13.23 -1.58
C LYS A 37 -18.03 -12.38 -2.15
N PHE A 38 -17.01 -12.13 -1.35
CA PHE A 38 -15.79 -11.47 -1.79
C PHE A 38 -14.54 -12.12 -1.19
N LEU A 39 -13.42 -11.92 -1.87
CA LEU A 39 -12.07 -12.04 -1.35
C LEU A 39 -11.48 -10.63 -1.30
N SER A 40 -10.81 -10.27 -0.22
CA SER A 40 -10.07 -9.01 -0.13
C SER A 40 -8.68 -9.22 0.42
N ILE A 41 -7.81 -8.23 0.19
CA ILE A 41 -6.50 -8.11 0.81
C ILE A 41 -6.51 -6.82 1.61
N PHE A 42 -6.17 -6.89 2.88
CA PHE A 42 -6.12 -5.72 3.76
C PHE A 42 -4.81 -5.66 4.52
N ARG A 43 -4.39 -4.43 4.82
CA ARG A 43 -3.15 -4.14 5.53
C ARG A 43 -3.42 -4.04 7.02
N PHE A 44 -2.88 -4.98 7.80
CA PHE A 44 -3.08 -5.04 9.27
C PHE A 44 -1.86 -4.56 10.06
N LYS A 45 -0.70 -4.48 9.41
CA LYS A 45 0.47 -3.73 9.89
C LYS A 45 1.08 -3.01 8.69
N THR A 46 1.97 -2.07 8.96
CA THR A 46 2.56 -1.21 7.93
C THR A 46 3.13 -1.95 6.74
N TRP A 47 3.73 -3.10 7.02
CA TRP A 47 4.41 -3.94 6.06
C TRP A 47 3.73 -5.29 5.83
N TRP A 48 2.50 -5.46 6.31
CA TRP A 48 1.84 -6.76 6.32
C TRP A 48 0.40 -6.64 5.88
N SER A 49 0.11 -7.38 4.82
CA SER A 49 -1.23 -7.60 4.32
C SER A 49 -1.61 -9.07 4.47
N THR A 50 -2.90 -9.32 4.70
CA THR A 50 -3.46 -10.68 4.71
C THR A 50 -4.77 -10.70 3.94
N MET A 51 -5.22 -11.89 3.58
CA MET A 51 -6.49 -12.08 2.93
C MET A 51 -7.64 -12.07 3.93
N TRP A 52 -8.82 -11.67 3.46
CA TRP A 52 -10.09 -11.82 4.17
C TRP A 52 -11.17 -12.26 3.19
N VAL A 53 -12.15 -13.02 3.67
CA VAL A 53 -13.33 -13.41 2.89
C VAL A 53 -14.57 -13.03 3.66
N GLY A 54 -15.59 -12.56 2.95
CA GLY A 54 -16.84 -12.15 3.56
C GLY A 54 -17.98 -12.16 2.55
N SER A 55 -19.14 -11.67 2.99
CA SER A 55 -20.34 -11.57 2.15
C SER A 55 -21.10 -10.26 2.28
N ASN A 56 -20.68 -9.38 3.17
CA ASN A 56 -21.26 -8.07 3.43
C ASN A 56 -20.19 -6.98 3.38
N GLY A 57 -20.51 -5.77 2.93
CA GLY A 57 -19.55 -4.66 2.88
C GLY A 57 -18.95 -4.32 4.25
N SER A 58 -19.71 -4.53 5.32
CA SER A 58 -19.24 -4.35 6.70
C SER A 58 -18.31 -5.48 7.18
N ASP A 59 -18.20 -6.59 6.44
CA ASP A 59 -17.21 -7.64 6.73
C ASP A 59 -15.80 -7.23 6.28
N LEU A 60 -15.67 -6.22 5.40
CA LEU A 60 -14.38 -5.72 4.95
C LEU A 60 -13.54 -5.26 6.15
N GLN A 61 -12.24 -5.45 6.05
CA GLN A 61 -11.32 -4.99 7.08
C GLN A 61 -10.88 -3.55 6.76
N MET A 62 -10.55 -2.78 7.80
CA MET A 62 -9.90 -1.49 7.62
C MET A 62 -8.67 -1.65 6.73
N GLU A 63 -8.34 -0.59 5.97
CA GLU A 63 -7.15 -0.60 5.11
C GLU A 63 -7.17 -1.72 4.04
N THR A 64 -8.35 -2.03 3.49
CA THR A 64 -8.46 -2.99 2.38
C THR A 64 -7.88 -2.38 1.11
N GLN A 65 -6.88 -3.06 0.51
CA GLN A 65 -6.11 -2.60 -0.65
C GLN A 65 -6.51 -3.30 -1.96
N LEU A 66 -7.36 -4.34 -1.89
CA LEU A 66 -7.91 -5.02 -3.07
C LEU A 66 -9.18 -5.76 -2.66
N VAL A 67 -10.20 -5.74 -3.51
CA VAL A 67 -11.42 -6.55 -3.38
C VAL A 67 -11.71 -7.25 -4.70
N ILE A 68 -12.02 -8.55 -4.66
CA ILE A 68 -12.63 -9.31 -5.74
C ILE A 68 -14.02 -9.70 -5.27
N LEU A 69 -15.04 -9.04 -5.81
CA LEU A 69 -16.44 -9.23 -5.50
C LEU A 69 -17.08 -10.16 -6.52
N GLN A 70 -17.77 -11.20 -6.08
CA GLN A 70 -18.55 -12.05 -6.97
C GLN A 70 -19.88 -11.36 -7.34
N VAL A 71 -20.24 -11.39 -8.62
CA VAL A 71 -21.51 -10.90 -9.17
C VAL A 71 -22.24 -12.06 -9.86
N PRO A 72 -23.00 -12.88 -9.11
CA PRO A 72 -23.64 -14.09 -9.64
C PRO A 72 -24.60 -13.83 -10.79
N GLU A 73 -25.28 -12.68 -10.79
CA GLU A 73 -26.27 -12.30 -11.80
C GLU A 73 -25.66 -12.12 -13.19
N LEU A 74 -24.36 -11.83 -13.24
CA LEU A 74 -23.59 -11.67 -14.48
C LEU A 74 -22.69 -12.87 -14.77
N ASN A 75 -22.62 -13.85 -13.85
CA ASN A 75 -21.59 -14.89 -13.84
C ASN A 75 -20.17 -14.29 -13.96
N SER A 76 -19.93 -13.20 -13.22
CA SER A 76 -18.71 -12.40 -13.29
C SER A 76 -18.15 -12.06 -11.92
N TYR A 77 -16.97 -11.46 -11.93
CA TYR A 77 -16.28 -10.88 -10.79
C TYR A 77 -15.98 -9.42 -11.09
N VAL A 78 -16.01 -8.58 -10.05
CA VAL A 78 -15.54 -7.20 -10.08
C VAL A 78 -14.31 -7.11 -9.19
N LEU A 79 -13.19 -6.66 -9.76
CA LEU A 79 -12.02 -6.25 -9.00
C LEU A 79 -12.13 -4.75 -8.70
N ILE A 80 -11.88 -4.37 -7.45
CA ILE A 80 -11.75 -2.98 -7.00
C ILE A 80 -10.35 -2.83 -6.41
N LEU A 81 -9.55 -1.96 -7.01
CA LEU A 81 -8.19 -1.69 -6.61
C LEU A 81 -8.03 -0.20 -6.25
N PRO A 82 -8.00 0.14 -4.96
CA PRO A 82 -7.52 1.42 -4.48
C PRO A 82 -6.14 1.75 -5.06
N LEU A 83 -5.97 3.00 -5.49
CA LEU A 83 -4.76 3.51 -6.16
C LEU A 83 -4.12 4.66 -5.39
N ILE A 84 -2.95 5.04 -5.87
CA ILE A 84 -2.20 6.20 -5.39
C ILE A 84 -2.17 7.25 -6.50
N GLU A 85 -2.45 8.49 -6.14
CA GLU A 85 -2.44 9.64 -7.03
C GLU A 85 -1.72 10.82 -6.36
N GLY A 86 -0.58 11.23 -6.93
CA GLY A 86 0.25 12.28 -6.35
C GLY A 86 0.75 11.92 -4.94
N ASN A 87 0.43 12.77 -3.96
CA ASN A 87 0.76 12.56 -2.54
C ASN A 87 -0.42 11.93 -1.76
N PHE A 88 -1.42 11.39 -2.45
CA PHE A 88 -2.57 10.74 -1.83
C PHE A 88 -2.59 9.28 -2.19
N ARG A 89 -3.00 8.45 -1.24
CA ARG A 89 -3.35 7.07 -1.47
C ARG A 89 -4.82 6.85 -1.16
N SER A 90 -5.38 5.79 -1.70
CA SER A 90 -6.68 5.32 -1.27
C SER A 90 -6.65 3.91 -0.67
N ALA A 91 -7.68 3.61 0.12
CA ALA A 91 -7.97 2.29 0.65
C ALA A 91 -9.49 2.15 0.81
N ILE A 92 -9.97 0.90 0.85
CA ILE A 92 -11.36 0.59 1.17
C ILE A 92 -11.49 0.38 2.68
N HIS A 93 -12.44 1.08 3.28
CA HIS A 93 -12.82 0.93 4.69
C HIS A 93 -14.25 0.39 4.78
N PRO A 94 -14.56 -0.50 5.74
CA PRO A 94 -15.94 -0.90 6.02
C PRO A 94 -16.75 0.29 6.56
N GLY A 95 -17.98 0.42 6.09
CA GLY A 95 -19.00 1.27 6.69
C GLY A 95 -20.07 0.46 7.42
N ASN A 96 -21.09 1.14 7.90
CA ASN A 96 -22.23 0.50 8.56
C ASN A 96 -23.23 -0.06 7.53
N ASP A 97 -23.95 -1.12 7.90
CA ASP A 97 -25.03 -1.71 7.09
C ASP A 97 -24.61 -2.07 5.65
N GLY A 98 -23.45 -2.71 5.51
CA GLY A 98 -22.91 -3.14 4.22
C GLY A 98 -22.35 -2.02 3.35
N GLU A 99 -22.21 -0.81 3.89
CA GLU A 99 -21.57 0.30 3.20
C GLU A 99 -20.08 0.07 3.00
N VAL A 100 -19.58 0.54 1.86
CA VAL A 100 -18.17 0.46 1.47
C VAL A 100 -17.69 1.89 1.24
N LEU A 101 -16.63 2.27 1.94
CA LEU A 101 -16.05 3.60 1.90
C LEU A 101 -14.72 3.56 1.15
N LEU A 102 -14.54 4.43 0.18
CA LEU A 102 -13.21 4.74 -0.37
C LEU A 102 -12.61 5.88 0.46
N SER A 103 -11.59 5.55 1.24
CA SER A 103 -10.78 6.51 1.97
C SER A 103 -9.66 7.00 1.06
N VAL A 104 -9.60 8.30 0.79
CA VAL A 104 -8.51 8.95 0.07
C VAL A 104 -7.78 9.87 1.04
N GLU A 105 -6.51 9.63 1.30
CA GLU A 105 -5.75 10.38 2.32
C GLU A 105 -4.29 10.60 1.94
N SER A 106 -3.73 11.71 2.40
CA SER A 106 -2.30 12.03 2.25
C SER A 106 -1.44 11.55 3.42
N GLY A 107 -2.07 11.27 4.56
CA GLY A 107 -1.36 11.02 5.82
C GLY A 107 -0.76 12.28 6.45
N SER A 108 -1.09 13.49 5.97
CA SER A 108 -0.59 14.74 6.53
C SER A 108 -1.60 15.88 6.45
N THR A 109 -1.87 16.53 7.58
CA THR A 109 -2.77 17.70 7.66
C THR A 109 -2.28 18.90 6.84
N GLN A 110 -1.00 18.91 6.45
CA GLN A 110 -0.39 19.95 5.61
C GLN A 110 -0.58 19.69 4.12
N VAL A 111 -0.87 18.44 3.72
CA VAL A 111 -1.05 18.04 2.32
C VAL A 111 -2.53 17.79 2.08
N LYS A 112 -3.20 18.76 1.46
CA LYS A 112 -4.64 18.75 1.18
C LYS A 112 -4.93 18.71 -0.32
N GLY A 113 -5.99 18.01 -0.69
CA GLY A 113 -6.44 17.86 -2.07
C GLY A 113 -7.96 17.83 -2.14
N ASN A 114 -8.52 18.19 -3.30
CA ASN A 114 -9.97 18.25 -3.52
C ASN A 114 -10.43 17.65 -4.85
N SER A 115 -9.51 17.20 -5.69
CA SER A 115 -9.84 16.60 -6.99
C SER A 115 -8.79 15.56 -7.35
N PHE A 116 -9.27 14.39 -7.74
CA PHE A 116 -8.50 13.20 -8.05
C PHE A 116 -9.13 12.52 -9.25
N THR A 117 -8.30 12.03 -10.16
CA THR A 117 -8.73 11.46 -11.44
C THR A 117 -8.83 9.94 -11.43
N SER A 118 -8.12 9.29 -10.51
CA SER A 118 -7.86 7.85 -10.47
C SER A 118 -7.59 7.36 -9.04
N CYS A 119 -8.50 7.63 -8.10
CA CYS A 119 -8.44 7.11 -6.74
C CYS A 119 -8.57 5.58 -6.69
N ALA A 120 -9.29 4.95 -7.62
CA ALA A 120 -9.45 3.51 -7.66
C ALA A 120 -9.58 3.03 -9.11
N TYR A 121 -9.27 1.76 -9.35
CA TYR A 121 -9.52 1.08 -10.60
C TYR A 121 -10.53 -0.05 -10.40
N LEU A 122 -11.48 -0.17 -11.33
CA LEU A 122 -12.42 -1.28 -11.39
C LEU A 122 -12.18 -2.09 -12.64
N HIS A 123 -12.37 -3.40 -12.52
CA HIS A 123 -12.31 -4.32 -13.66
C HIS A 123 -13.40 -5.37 -13.53
N ILE A 124 -14.00 -5.77 -14.65
CA ILE A 124 -14.99 -6.85 -14.71
C ILE A 124 -14.44 -7.99 -15.55
N GLY A 125 -14.64 -9.22 -15.08
CA GLY A 125 -14.20 -10.42 -15.79
C GLY A 125 -14.87 -11.68 -15.26
N ASN A 126 -14.96 -12.71 -16.10
CA ASN A 126 -15.66 -13.95 -15.76
C ASN A 126 -14.74 -15.00 -15.12
N ASN A 127 -13.42 -14.77 -15.17
CA ASN A 127 -12.40 -15.61 -14.54
C ASN A 127 -11.54 -14.74 -13.62
N PRO A 128 -11.40 -15.09 -12.33
CA PRO A 128 -10.69 -14.25 -11.36
C PRO A 128 -9.17 -14.16 -11.63
N TYR A 129 -8.57 -15.12 -12.33
CA TYR A 129 -7.14 -15.08 -12.69
C TYR A 129 -6.87 -14.13 -13.85
N ASP A 130 -7.72 -14.18 -14.88
CA ASP A 130 -7.64 -13.23 -16.01
C ASP A 130 -7.98 -11.81 -15.54
N LEU A 131 -9.02 -11.67 -14.69
CA LEU A 131 -9.42 -10.42 -14.05
C LEU A 131 -8.23 -9.71 -13.38
N MET A 132 -7.45 -10.46 -12.58
CA MET A 132 -6.26 -9.93 -11.91
C MET A 132 -5.20 -9.52 -12.94
N ARG A 133 -4.87 -10.38 -13.91
CA ARG A 133 -3.87 -10.08 -14.94
C ARG A 133 -4.21 -8.79 -15.68
N ASP A 134 -5.45 -8.68 -16.16
CA ASP A 134 -5.89 -7.61 -17.04
C ASP A 134 -6.04 -6.28 -16.27
N ALA A 135 -6.54 -6.34 -15.04
CA ALA A 135 -6.61 -5.17 -14.18
C ALA A 135 -5.23 -4.59 -13.86
N PHE A 136 -4.28 -5.45 -13.47
CA PHE A 136 -2.91 -5.00 -13.18
C PHE A 136 -2.17 -4.55 -14.45
N ALA A 137 -2.50 -5.10 -15.64
CA ALA A 137 -1.96 -4.59 -16.90
C ALA A 137 -2.45 -3.17 -17.20
N ALA A 138 -3.72 -2.86 -16.97
CA ALA A 138 -4.28 -1.51 -17.12
C ALA A 138 -3.64 -0.52 -16.15
N VAL A 139 -3.60 -0.89 -14.87
CA VAL A 139 -3.08 -0.03 -13.80
C VAL A 139 -1.57 0.20 -13.97
N ARG A 140 -0.83 -0.81 -14.43
CA ARG A 140 0.60 -0.67 -14.78
C ARG A 140 0.82 0.44 -15.79
N VAL A 141 0.05 0.45 -16.88
CA VAL A 141 0.18 1.45 -17.94
C VAL A 141 -0.19 2.84 -17.44
N HIS A 142 -1.25 2.94 -16.64
CA HIS A 142 -1.70 4.21 -16.07
C HIS A 142 -0.71 4.81 -15.06
N LEU A 143 -0.16 4.00 -14.15
CA LEU A 143 0.74 4.49 -13.09
C LEU A 143 2.20 4.67 -13.54
N GLY A 144 2.62 4.01 -14.64
CA GLY A 144 3.96 4.17 -15.21
C GLY A 144 5.11 3.75 -14.26
N THR A 145 5.02 2.59 -13.63
CA THR A 145 5.90 2.19 -12.52
C THR A 145 7.19 1.42 -12.93
N TRP A 146 8.26 1.56 -12.14
CA TRP A 146 9.65 1.17 -12.47
C TRP A 146 10.09 -0.23 -12.00
N VAL A 147 9.32 -0.91 -11.15
CA VAL A 147 9.51 -2.34 -10.79
C VAL A 147 9.74 -3.20 -12.04
N TRP A 148 9.13 -2.80 -13.15
CA TRP A 148 9.29 -3.44 -14.44
C TRP A 148 10.72 -3.40 -15.01
N HIS A 149 11.56 -2.41 -14.69
CA HIS A 149 12.97 -2.42 -15.13
C HIS A 149 13.73 -3.62 -14.56
N GLY A 150 13.53 -3.94 -13.29
CA GLY A 150 14.12 -5.13 -12.66
C GLY A 150 13.59 -6.43 -13.28
N VAL A 151 12.27 -6.55 -13.43
CA VAL A 151 11.63 -7.72 -14.05
C VAL A 151 12.04 -7.91 -15.51
N LYS A 152 12.11 -6.82 -16.28
CA LYS A 152 12.50 -6.81 -17.68
C LYS A 152 13.97 -7.21 -17.84
N SER A 153 14.87 -6.70 -17.00
CA SER A 153 16.28 -7.12 -17.01
C SER A 153 16.43 -8.62 -16.76
N LEU A 154 15.67 -9.20 -15.84
CA LEU A 154 15.68 -10.65 -15.60
C LEU A 154 15.21 -11.43 -16.83
N ALA A 155 14.10 -11.02 -17.45
CA ALA A 155 13.57 -11.64 -18.66
C ALA A 155 14.52 -11.54 -19.87
N GLU A 156 15.09 -10.36 -20.13
CA GLU A 156 16.02 -10.13 -21.25
C GLU A 156 17.34 -10.90 -21.11
N ASN A 157 17.74 -11.25 -19.88
CA ASN A 157 18.92 -12.07 -19.60
C ASN A 157 18.59 -13.58 -19.47
N GLY A 158 17.44 -14.03 -19.97
CA GLY A 158 17.07 -15.44 -20.02
C GLY A 158 16.58 -16.05 -18.71
N ILE A 159 16.28 -15.21 -17.71
CA ILE A 159 15.74 -15.63 -16.40
C ILE A 159 14.36 -14.97 -16.18
N PRO A 160 13.33 -15.29 -16.99
CA PRO A 160 12.02 -14.68 -16.81
C PRO A 160 11.42 -15.11 -15.46
N PRO A 161 11.19 -14.18 -14.51
CA PRO A 161 10.63 -14.53 -13.22
C PRO A 161 9.17 -14.95 -13.42
N LYS A 162 8.82 -16.15 -12.96
CA LYS A 162 7.43 -16.67 -13.02
C LYS A 162 6.50 -16.04 -11.99
N PHE A 163 7.09 -15.51 -10.92
CA PHE A 163 6.40 -14.90 -9.80
C PHE A 163 7.33 -13.84 -9.21
N LEU A 164 6.81 -12.63 -8.97
CA LEU A 164 7.52 -11.55 -8.31
C LEU A 164 6.81 -11.27 -6.99
N ILE A 165 7.50 -11.51 -5.89
CA ILE A 165 7.09 -11.03 -4.57
C ILE A 165 7.87 -9.76 -4.35
N ILE A 166 7.17 -8.64 -4.32
CA ILE A 166 7.74 -7.39 -3.86
C ILE A 166 7.37 -7.31 -2.38
N ASP A 167 8.35 -7.56 -1.52
CA ASP A 167 8.18 -7.44 -0.08
C ASP A 167 8.07 -5.96 0.31
N ASP A 168 7.54 -5.70 1.49
CA ASP A 168 7.38 -4.34 1.99
C ASP A 168 8.73 -3.74 2.42
N GLY A 169 8.94 -2.48 2.06
CA GLY A 169 10.20 -1.76 2.30
C GLY A 169 10.79 -1.07 1.08
N TRP A 170 10.24 -1.28 -0.13
CA TRP A 170 10.56 -0.47 -1.32
C TRP A 170 9.76 0.84 -1.38
N GLN A 171 8.57 0.86 -0.77
CA GLN A 171 7.66 2.01 -0.81
C GLN A 171 8.08 3.10 0.17
N SER A 172 7.78 4.33 -0.21
CA SER A 172 7.92 5.52 0.61
C SER A 172 6.86 5.57 1.72
N ILE A 173 7.32 5.79 2.95
CA ILE A 173 6.49 5.89 4.14
C ILE A 173 6.76 7.17 4.93
N ASN A 174 5.78 7.62 5.68
CA ASN A 174 5.85 8.82 6.50
C ASN A 174 5.00 8.64 7.78
N MET A 175 5.32 9.39 8.83
CA MET A 175 4.50 9.50 10.04
C MET A 175 3.77 10.85 10.06
N ASP A 176 2.55 10.90 10.59
CA ASP A 176 1.70 12.11 10.60
C ASP A 176 2.36 13.40 11.14
N HIS A 177 3.42 13.29 11.95
CA HIS A 177 4.14 14.41 12.56
C HIS A 177 5.47 14.76 11.85
N GLU A 178 5.85 14.02 10.81
CA GLU A 178 7.06 14.22 10.03
C GLU A 178 6.82 15.15 8.82
N ASP A 179 7.91 15.56 8.16
CA ASP A 179 7.83 16.31 6.89
C ASP A 179 7.16 15.43 5.82
N PRO A 180 5.99 15.79 5.28
CA PRO A 180 5.23 14.96 4.36
C PRO A 180 5.89 14.75 2.99
N PHE A 181 7.00 15.44 2.71
CA PHE A 181 7.73 15.29 1.46
C PHE A 181 8.95 14.36 1.56
N GLN A 182 9.28 13.88 2.77
CA GLN A 182 10.45 13.03 3.05
C GLN A 182 10.05 11.64 3.54
N ASP A 183 10.91 10.65 3.28
CA ASP A 183 10.72 9.32 3.86
C ASP A 183 11.04 9.33 5.36
N SER A 184 10.22 8.62 6.14
CA SER A 184 10.53 8.38 7.55
C SER A 184 11.83 7.59 7.68
N LYS A 185 12.76 8.13 8.47
CA LYS A 185 14.05 7.49 8.73
C LYS A 185 13.99 6.54 9.93
N ASP A 186 12.99 6.69 10.80
CA ASP A 186 12.87 5.89 12.02
C ASP A 186 11.94 4.69 11.84
N LEU A 187 12.45 3.66 11.17
CA LEU A 187 11.79 2.35 11.07
C LEU A 187 12.25 1.34 12.12
N THR A 188 13.13 1.78 13.02
CA THR A 188 13.97 0.89 13.81
C THR A 188 13.34 0.45 15.13
N GLY A 189 12.31 1.17 15.60
CA GLY A 189 11.58 0.78 16.81
C GLY A 189 10.59 -0.35 16.53
N LEU A 190 10.73 -1.48 17.23
CA LEU A 190 9.71 -2.54 17.26
C LEU A 190 8.34 -1.93 17.61
N GLY A 191 7.35 -2.06 16.72
CA GLY A 191 6.00 -1.51 16.89
C GLY A 191 5.79 -0.06 16.40
N SER A 192 6.85 0.76 16.27
CA SER A 192 6.75 2.11 15.68
C SER A 192 6.32 2.07 14.21
N GLN A 193 6.73 1.00 13.53
CA GLN A 193 6.36 0.71 12.16
C GLN A 193 4.84 0.77 12.00
N MET A 194 4.04 0.27 12.94
CA MET A 194 2.56 0.19 12.84
C MET A 194 1.86 1.55 12.73
N LEU A 195 2.56 2.65 13.01
CA LEU A 195 2.03 4.01 12.88
C LEU A 195 2.37 4.66 11.54
N CYS A 196 3.32 4.11 10.78
CA CYS A 196 3.72 4.66 9.50
C CYS A 196 2.62 4.48 8.44
N ARG A 197 2.48 5.48 7.59
CA ARG A 197 1.59 5.47 6.43
C ARG A 197 2.39 5.45 5.15
N LEU A 198 1.90 4.71 4.18
CA LEU A 198 2.34 4.83 2.79
C LEU A 198 1.89 6.19 2.27
N TYR A 199 2.79 6.96 1.66
CA TYR A 199 2.45 8.30 1.15
C TYR A 199 2.78 8.51 -0.33
N ARG A 200 3.60 7.64 -0.94
CA ARG A 200 3.91 7.64 -2.38
C ARG A 200 4.11 6.23 -2.93
N PHE A 201 3.74 6.03 -4.19
CA PHE A 201 4.05 4.81 -4.95
C PHE A 201 5.36 4.96 -5.76
N LYS A 202 6.36 5.57 -5.11
CA LYS A 202 7.73 5.65 -5.62
C LYS A 202 8.62 4.82 -4.71
N GLU A 203 9.71 4.35 -5.30
CA GLU A 203 10.84 3.82 -4.56
C GLU A 203 11.32 4.83 -3.53
N ASN A 204 11.50 4.40 -2.29
CA ASN A 204 12.10 5.23 -1.25
C ASN A 204 13.58 5.49 -1.56
N GLU A 205 14.21 6.37 -0.78
CA GLU A 205 15.61 6.79 -0.99
C GLU A 205 16.62 5.63 -1.10
N LYS A 206 16.33 4.47 -0.50
CA LYS A 206 17.20 3.28 -0.57
C LYS A 206 17.27 2.70 -1.99
N PHE A 207 16.20 2.82 -2.76
CA PHE A 207 16.06 2.21 -4.08
C PHE A 207 16.10 3.25 -5.20
N ALA A 208 15.61 4.47 -4.97
CA ALA A 208 15.48 5.52 -5.98
C ALA A 208 16.81 5.92 -6.65
N ASN A 209 17.94 5.74 -5.94
CA ASN A 209 19.28 6.08 -6.43
C ASN A 209 20.05 4.88 -7.01
N TYR A 210 19.41 3.72 -7.13
CA TYR A 210 20.06 2.53 -7.67
C TYR A 210 20.44 2.73 -9.14
N GLN A 211 21.72 2.54 -9.46
CA GLN A 211 22.19 2.48 -10.85
C GLN A 211 22.44 1.03 -11.24
N ALA A 212 21.97 0.64 -12.43
CA ALA A 212 22.16 -0.71 -12.95
C ALA A 212 23.64 -1.14 -12.92
N GLY A 213 23.89 -2.35 -12.43
CA GLY A 213 25.23 -2.93 -12.35
C GLY A 213 26.08 -2.49 -11.15
N THR A 214 25.62 -1.55 -10.31
CA THR A 214 26.40 -1.03 -9.15
C THR A 214 26.82 -2.13 -8.18
N ILE A 215 25.96 -3.11 -7.91
CA ILE A 215 26.24 -4.25 -7.01
C ILE A 215 27.17 -5.29 -7.68
N LEU A 216 27.33 -5.25 -9.00
CA LEU A 216 28.16 -6.18 -9.76
C LEU A 216 29.56 -5.63 -10.05
N ARG A 217 29.84 -4.38 -9.63
CA ARG A 217 31.15 -3.77 -9.85
C ARG A 217 32.18 -4.31 -8.85
N PRO A 218 33.48 -4.33 -9.20
CA PRO A 218 34.53 -4.73 -8.26
C PRO A 218 34.59 -3.87 -7.00
N ASP A 219 34.08 -2.64 -7.06
CA ASP A 219 33.98 -1.67 -5.96
C ASP A 219 32.60 -1.64 -5.29
N ALA A 220 31.77 -2.67 -5.50
CA ALA A 220 30.46 -2.77 -4.86
C ALA A 220 30.60 -2.65 -3.33
N PRO A 221 29.72 -1.89 -2.66
CA PRO A 221 29.73 -1.77 -1.20
C PRO A 221 29.68 -3.16 -0.57
N GLN A 222 30.62 -3.46 0.32
CA GLN A 222 30.59 -4.69 1.10
C GLN A 222 29.61 -4.54 2.26
N PHE A 223 28.88 -5.62 2.56
CA PHE A 223 28.04 -5.67 3.74
C PHE A 223 28.89 -5.67 5.00
N ASP A 224 28.75 -4.64 5.82
CA ASP A 224 29.44 -4.52 7.12
C ASP A 224 28.62 -5.23 8.20
N GLN A 225 28.99 -6.49 8.46
CA GLN A 225 28.34 -7.34 9.45
C GLN A 225 28.47 -6.76 10.87
N GLU A 226 29.62 -6.15 11.21
CA GLU A 226 29.87 -5.64 12.57
C GLU A 226 29.00 -4.41 12.86
N ASN A 227 28.92 -3.48 11.90
CA ASN A 227 28.03 -2.34 12.01
C ASN A 227 26.56 -2.77 12.10
N HIS A 228 26.13 -3.72 11.26
CA HIS A 228 24.79 -4.28 11.32
C HIS A 228 24.46 -4.89 12.70
N ASP A 229 25.37 -5.69 13.24
CA ASP A 229 25.17 -6.35 14.54
C ASP A 229 25.13 -5.34 15.70
N ASN A 230 25.91 -4.27 15.62
CA ASN A 230 25.88 -3.17 16.59
C ASN A 230 24.55 -2.40 16.53
N MET A 231 24.10 -2.02 15.33
CA MET A 231 22.77 -1.40 15.14
C MET A 231 21.66 -2.29 15.70
N PHE A 232 21.71 -3.60 15.46
CA PHE A 232 20.71 -4.54 15.96
C PHE A 232 20.68 -4.62 17.50
N LYS A 233 21.85 -4.60 18.15
CA LYS A 233 21.95 -4.54 19.62
C LYS A 233 21.35 -3.24 20.17
N GLU A 234 21.65 -2.11 19.55
CA GLU A 234 21.09 -0.80 19.95
C GLU A 234 19.56 -0.79 19.82
N MET A 235 19.02 -1.34 18.72
CA MET A 235 17.58 -1.48 18.52
C MET A 235 16.92 -2.35 19.59
N ILE A 236 17.55 -3.45 20.00
CA ILE A 236 17.07 -4.30 21.10
C ILE A 236 17.07 -3.54 22.43
N GLU A 237 18.14 -2.81 22.75
CA GLU A 237 18.18 -1.99 23.96
C GLU A 237 17.08 -0.93 23.97
N LEU A 238 16.90 -0.23 22.85
CA LEU A 238 15.86 0.79 22.71
C LEU A 238 14.47 0.18 22.91
N ALA A 239 14.20 -0.99 22.33
CA ALA A 239 12.93 -1.70 22.49
C ALA A 239 12.69 -2.11 23.95
N LYS A 240 13.72 -2.61 24.65
CA LYS A 240 13.64 -2.92 26.09
C LYS A 240 13.33 -1.68 26.93
N ARG A 241 13.99 -0.55 26.66
CA ARG A 241 13.73 0.72 27.36
C ARG A 241 12.30 1.22 27.12
N LYS A 242 11.82 1.18 25.87
CA LYS A 242 10.44 1.57 25.52
C LYS A 242 9.41 0.68 26.22
N LYS A 243 9.67 -0.63 26.31
CA LYS A 243 8.80 -1.57 27.04
C LYS A 243 8.72 -1.23 28.54
N ALA A 244 9.87 -1.02 29.19
CA ALA A 244 9.91 -0.67 30.61
C ALA A 244 9.22 0.67 30.92
N LEU A 245 9.37 1.68 30.05
CA LEU A 245 8.66 2.96 30.19
C LEU A 245 7.15 2.80 30.08
N LYS A 246 6.68 1.93 29.17
CA LYS A 246 5.26 1.66 28.97
C LYS A 246 4.65 0.94 30.19
N GLU A 247 5.34 -0.07 30.71
CA GLU A 247 4.95 -0.78 31.94
C GLU A 247 4.91 0.17 33.15
N ALA A 248 5.89 1.06 33.29
CA ALA A 248 5.90 2.07 34.36
C ALA A 248 4.77 3.11 34.23
N GLN A 249 4.41 3.52 33.00
CA GLN A 249 3.26 4.42 32.78
C GLN A 249 1.92 3.74 33.07
N GLU A 250 1.79 2.45 32.75
CA GLU A 250 0.60 1.66 33.07
C GLU A 250 0.43 1.51 34.60
N ASP A 251 1.51 1.22 35.34
CA ASP A 251 1.49 1.19 36.81
C ASP A 251 1.11 2.55 37.44
N PHE A 252 1.65 3.66 36.92
CA PHE A 252 1.29 5.01 37.38
C PHE A 252 -0.16 5.39 37.06
N SER A 253 -0.76 4.80 36.02
CA SER A 253 -2.17 5.03 35.66
C SER A 253 -3.13 4.21 36.53
N LEU A 254 -2.73 3.01 36.95
CA LEU A 254 -3.47 2.17 37.91
C LEU A 254 -3.50 2.78 39.32
N LEU A 255 -2.44 3.50 39.71
CA LEU A 255 -2.36 4.22 40.99
C LEU A 255 -3.17 5.54 41.04
N ARG A 256 -3.75 5.98 39.92
CA ARG A 256 -4.56 7.23 39.82
C ARG A 256 -6.03 6.99 39.51
N GLN A 257 -6.58 5.82 39.81
CA GLN A 257 -8.04 5.66 39.86
C GLN A 257 -8.54 6.10 41.26
N PRO A 258 -9.52 7.02 41.35
CA PRO A 258 -10.16 7.37 42.62
C PRO A 258 -11.01 6.24 43.19
#